data_AF-A0A7W0DUB2-F1
#
_entry.id   AF-A0A7W0DUB2-F1
#
_cell.length_a   1.000
_cell.length_b   1.000
_cell.length_c   1.000
_cell.angle_alpha   90.00
_cell.angle_beta   90.00
_cell.angle_gamma   90.00
#
_symmetry.space_group_name_H-M   'P 1'
#
loop_
_entity.id
_entity.type
_entity.pdbx_description
1 polymer ?
#
loop_
_entity_poly.entity_id
_entity_poly.type
_entity_poly.pdbx_seq_one_letter_code
_entity_poly.pdbx_strand_id
1 'polypeptide(L)'
;MRAPSGGAYGERQALEQMQQAAPVSASPGGDVGAPQAADLTADLVGFDAPTQEPETPVTAGAELGDGPGLEALGLPNQPDDDMRRLVAYLPVFEHMANQPGSSKAARNLVRMLKGMA
;
A
#
# COMPACT_ATOMS: atom_id res chain seq x y z
N MET A 1 -23.73 -34.24 7.91
CA MET A 1 -23.21 -34.03 9.27
C MET A 1 -24.30 -34.44 10.25
N ARG A 2 -24.09 -35.50 11.05
CA ARG A 2 -25.07 -35.99 12.03
C ARG A 2 -24.91 -35.17 13.32
N ALA A 3 -25.93 -34.41 13.71
CA ALA A 3 -25.91 -33.65 14.97
C ALA A 3 -25.95 -34.63 16.18
N PRO A 4 -25.21 -34.34 17.27
CA PRO A 4 -25.21 -35.17 18.48
C PRO A 4 -26.59 -35.16 19.14
N SER A 5 -27.19 -36.35 19.27
CA SER A 5 -28.53 -36.57 19.81
C SER A 5 -28.53 -36.72 21.34
N GLY A 6 -28.11 -35.69 22.07
CA GLY A 6 -28.04 -35.78 23.54
C GLY A 6 -28.27 -34.44 24.24
N GLY A 7 -29.54 -34.08 24.44
CA GLY A 7 -29.99 -32.99 25.32
C GLY A 7 -31.45 -33.21 25.71
N ALA A 8 -31.84 -32.80 26.93
CA ALA A 8 -33.18 -33.04 27.46
C ALA A 8 -34.25 -32.40 26.56
N TYR A 9 -35.43 -33.01 26.49
CA TYR A 9 -36.52 -32.56 25.58
C TYR A 9 -36.88 -31.07 25.80
N GLY A 10 -36.79 -30.58 27.04
CA GLY A 10 -37.03 -29.17 27.37
C GLY A 10 -35.92 -28.21 26.92
N GLU A 11 -34.67 -28.65 26.88
CA GLU A 11 -33.55 -27.82 26.40
C GLU A 11 -33.59 -27.65 24.90
N ARG A 12 -34.05 -28.66 24.15
CA ARG A 12 -34.31 -28.54 22.71
C ARG A 12 -35.42 -27.54 22.42
N GLN A 13 -36.49 -27.57 23.20
CA GLN A 13 -37.62 -26.66 23.01
C GLN A 13 -37.24 -25.20 23.32
N ALA A 14 -36.40 -24.99 24.35
CA ALA A 14 -35.84 -23.69 24.67
C ALA A 14 -34.86 -23.21 23.58
N LEU A 15 -34.04 -24.10 23.01
CA LEU A 15 -33.14 -23.77 21.90
C LEU A 15 -33.91 -23.43 20.62
N GLU A 16 -34.97 -24.16 20.30
CA GLU A 16 -35.85 -23.90 19.15
C GLU A 16 -36.57 -22.55 19.30
N GLN A 17 -37.09 -22.24 20.49
CA GLN A 17 -37.72 -20.95 20.75
C GLN A 17 -36.72 -19.79 20.68
N MET A 18 -35.49 -19.97 21.18
CA MET A 18 -34.44 -18.95 21.06
C MET A 18 -33.99 -18.74 19.61
N GLN A 19 -33.93 -19.79 18.78
CA GLN A 19 -33.65 -19.66 17.35
C GLN A 19 -34.77 -18.96 16.58
N GLN A 20 -36.03 -19.16 16.97
CA GLN A 20 -37.19 -18.50 16.37
C GLN A 20 -37.32 -17.03 16.78
N ALA A 21 -36.87 -16.67 17.99
CA ALA A 21 -36.91 -15.30 18.51
C ALA A 21 -35.71 -14.45 18.08
N ALA A 22 -34.62 -15.07 17.60
CA ALA A 22 -33.49 -14.34 17.05
C ALA A 22 -33.86 -13.81 15.65
N PRO A 23 -33.67 -12.50 15.37
CA PRO A 23 -33.79 -11.98 14.01
C PRO A 23 -32.67 -12.61 13.17
N VAL A 24 -33.01 -13.66 12.42
CA VAL A 24 -32.14 -14.16 11.36
C VAL A 24 -32.04 -13.06 10.33
N SER A 25 -30.85 -12.46 10.20
CA SER A 25 -30.57 -11.60 9.06
C SER A 25 -30.91 -12.39 7.81
N ALA A 26 -31.81 -11.87 6.96
CA ALA A 26 -32.16 -12.48 5.68
C ALA A 26 -30.98 -12.61 4.71
N SER A 27 -29.79 -12.15 5.12
CA SER A 27 -28.58 -12.18 4.34
C SER A 27 -27.58 -13.15 4.97
N PRO A 28 -27.46 -14.39 4.47
CA PRO A 28 -26.34 -15.25 4.79
C PRO A 28 -25.11 -14.72 4.05
N GLY A 29 -24.44 -13.73 4.64
CA GLY A 29 -23.33 -13.04 3.99
C GLY A 29 -23.80 -12.30 2.74
N GLY A 30 -24.19 -11.02 2.92
CA GLY A 30 -24.51 -10.04 1.89
C GLY A 30 -24.73 -10.63 0.52
N ASP A 31 -25.99 -10.85 0.16
CA ASP A 31 -26.39 -11.39 -1.14
C ASP A 31 -25.67 -10.60 -2.25
N VAL A 32 -24.52 -11.09 -2.71
CA VAL A 32 -24.08 -10.84 -4.07
C VAL A 32 -25.03 -11.67 -4.92
N GLY A 33 -26.26 -11.15 -5.08
CA GLY A 33 -27.18 -11.62 -6.08
C GLY A 33 -26.38 -11.82 -7.37
N ALA A 34 -26.68 -12.89 -8.11
CA ALA A 34 -26.01 -13.23 -9.36
C ALA A 34 -25.64 -11.92 -10.08
N PRO A 35 -24.34 -11.67 -10.36
CA PRO A 35 -23.87 -10.34 -10.72
C PRO A 35 -24.81 -9.80 -11.78
N GLN A 36 -25.57 -8.75 -11.46
CA GLN A 36 -26.26 -8.01 -12.52
C GLN A 36 -25.20 -7.76 -13.56
N ALA A 37 -25.51 -8.02 -14.84
CA ALA A 37 -24.61 -7.71 -15.92
C ALA A 37 -24.27 -6.22 -15.78
N ALA A 38 -23.09 -5.94 -15.22
CA ALA A 38 -22.63 -4.59 -15.02
C ALA A 38 -22.30 -4.08 -16.40
N ASP A 39 -23.00 -3.02 -16.80
CA ASP A 39 -22.63 -2.33 -18.02
C ASP A 39 -21.28 -1.64 -17.78
N LEU A 40 -20.21 -2.32 -18.21
CA LEU A 40 -18.84 -1.82 -18.12
C LEU A 40 -18.63 -0.56 -18.97
N THR A 41 -19.61 -0.19 -19.79
CA THR A 41 -19.55 1.01 -20.65
C THR A 41 -20.18 2.25 -20.03
N ALA A 42 -20.89 2.10 -18.90
CA ALA A 42 -21.60 3.20 -18.26
C ALA A 42 -20.68 4.35 -17.80
N ASP A 43 -19.42 4.04 -17.47
CA ASP A 43 -18.43 5.00 -16.97
C ASP A 43 -17.34 5.36 -18.02
N LEU A 44 -17.55 5.01 -19.29
CA LEU A 44 -16.59 5.35 -20.34
C LEU A 44 -16.69 6.82 -20.72
N VAL A 45 -15.56 7.52 -20.62
CA VAL A 45 -15.41 8.89 -21.12
C VAL A 45 -15.09 8.82 -22.62
N GLY A 46 -15.90 9.52 -23.44
CA GLY A 46 -15.69 9.59 -24.89
C GLY A 46 -14.46 10.42 -25.26
N PHE A 47 -13.87 10.17 -26.44
CA PHE A 47 -12.65 10.88 -26.88
C PHE A 47 -12.85 12.39 -27.10
N ASP A 48 -14.06 12.81 -27.47
CA ASP A 48 -14.41 14.23 -27.66
C ASP A 48 -14.92 14.89 -26.37
N ALA A 49 -14.95 14.16 -25.25
CA ALA A 49 -15.39 14.70 -23.97
C ALA A 49 -14.34 15.69 -23.41
N PRO A 50 -14.77 16.76 -22.71
CA PRO A 50 -13.84 17.68 -22.06
C PRO A 50 -13.04 16.96 -20.95
N THR A 51 -11.90 17.55 -20.59
CA THR A 51 -11.13 17.08 -19.42
C THR A 51 -11.98 17.14 -18.16
N GLN A 52 -11.90 16.10 -17.33
CA GLN A 52 -12.54 16.07 -16.01
C GLN A 52 -11.74 16.85 -14.96
N GLU A 53 -10.51 17.22 -15.28
CA GLU A 53 -9.56 17.90 -14.40
C GLU A 53 -9.05 19.18 -15.09
N PRO A 54 -9.90 20.22 -15.26
CA PRO A 54 -9.54 21.42 -16.03
C PRO A 54 -8.47 22.28 -15.36
N GLU A 55 -8.38 22.25 -14.03
CA GLU A 55 -7.42 23.03 -13.24
C GLU A 55 -6.10 22.28 -12.99
N THR A 56 -6.05 20.98 -13.31
CA THR A 56 -4.86 20.15 -13.08
C THR A 56 -3.97 20.18 -14.32
N PRO A 57 -2.75 20.74 -14.22
CA PRO A 57 -1.85 20.80 -15.34
C PRO A 57 -1.37 19.41 -15.73
N VAL A 58 -1.10 19.20 -17.01
CA VAL A 58 -0.58 17.91 -17.54
C VAL A 58 0.79 17.54 -16.98
N THR A 59 1.50 18.51 -16.40
CA THR A 59 2.81 18.34 -15.75
C THR A 59 2.71 17.99 -14.26
N ALA A 60 1.51 17.93 -13.68
CA ALA A 60 1.34 17.54 -12.28
C ALA A 60 1.97 16.16 -12.02
N GLY A 61 2.80 16.06 -10.99
CA GLY A 61 3.58 14.86 -10.65
C GLY A 61 4.96 14.76 -11.32
N ALA A 62 5.31 15.66 -12.25
CA ALA A 62 6.67 15.80 -12.76
C ALA A 62 7.52 16.69 -11.84
N GLU A 63 8.84 16.54 -11.89
CA GLU A 63 9.77 17.44 -11.17
C GLU A 63 9.80 18.86 -11.75
N LEU A 64 9.36 19.03 -12.99
CA LEU A 64 9.42 20.30 -13.71
C LEU A 64 8.12 20.58 -14.45
N GLY A 65 7.61 21.80 -14.30
CA GLY A 65 6.38 22.28 -14.93
C GLY A 65 5.46 22.93 -13.90
N ASP A 66 4.24 23.25 -14.33
CA ASP A 66 3.21 23.75 -13.44
C ASP A 66 2.57 22.60 -12.65
N GLY A 67 2.11 22.90 -11.44
CA GLY A 67 1.45 21.93 -10.56
C GLY A 67 2.36 21.33 -9.50
N PRO A 68 1.80 20.50 -8.61
CA PRO A 68 2.56 19.84 -7.55
C PRO A 68 3.56 18.83 -8.12
N GLY A 69 4.83 18.95 -7.74
CA GLY A 69 5.89 17.99 -8.05
C GLY A 69 6.05 16.91 -6.97
N LEU A 70 7.20 16.25 -6.95
CA LEU A 70 7.49 15.17 -5.98
C LEU A 70 7.44 15.66 -4.52
N GLU A 71 7.64 16.95 -4.28
CA GLU A 71 7.52 17.59 -2.97
C GLU A 71 6.10 17.50 -2.38
N ALA A 72 5.07 17.43 -3.22
CA ALA A 72 3.68 17.29 -2.77
C ALA A 72 3.40 15.91 -2.14
N LEU A 73 4.25 14.91 -2.42
CA LEU A 73 4.16 13.59 -1.79
C LEU A 73 4.64 13.60 -0.32
N GLY A 74 5.30 14.68 0.12
CA GLY A 74 5.79 14.80 1.50
C GLY A 74 6.77 13.69 1.90
N LEU A 75 7.44 13.07 0.91
CA LEU A 75 8.37 11.98 1.17
C LEU A 75 9.60 12.52 1.89
N PRO A 76 10.11 11.82 2.93
CA PRO A 76 11.38 12.19 3.52
C PRO A 76 12.47 12.11 2.46
N ASN A 77 13.49 12.97 2.55
CA ASN A 77 14.67 12.88 1.70
C ASN A 77 15.51 11.66 2.13
N GLN A 78 15.01 10.45 1.81
CA GLN A 78 15.61 9.17 2.17
C GLN A 78 17.08 9.06 1.78
N PRO A 79 17.53 9.54 0.60
CA PRO A 79 18.94 9.52 0.23
C PRO A 79 19.86 10.17 1.26
N ASP A 80 19.49 11.33 1.81
CA ASP A 80 20.33 12.05 2.77
C ASP A 80 20.41 11.32 4.12
N ASP A 81 19.29 10.80 4.59
CA ASP A 81 19.23 10.05 5.85
C ASP A 81 19.98 8.72 5.76
N ASP A 82 19.92 8.04 4.61
CA ASP A 82 20.67 6.82 4.36
C ASP A 82 22.18 7.10 4.27
N MET A 83 22.59 8.19 3.61
CA MET A 83 24.00 8.60 3.59
C MET A 83 24.54 8.91 4.98
N ARG A 84 23.77 9.60 5.84
CA ARG A 84 24.14 9.86 7.24
C ARG A 84 24.32 8.58 8.04
N ARG A 85 23.47 7.57 7.83
CA ARG A 85 23.63 6.26 8.48
C ARG A 85 24.90 5.54 8.04
N LEU A 86 25.29 5.68 6.77
CA LEU A 86 26.54 5.09 6.25
C LEU A 86 27.79 5.74 6.82
N VAL A 87 27.75 7.03 7.18
CA VAL A 87 28.88 7.72 7.85
C VAL A 87 29.26 7.03 9.16
N ALA A 88 28.30 6.47 9.91
CA ALA A 88 28.59 5.73 11.14
C ALA A 88 29.48 4.48 10.90
N TYR A 89 29.44 3.92 9.69
CA TYR A 89 30.24 2.76 9.27
C TYR A 89 31.48 3.13 8.47
N LEU A 90 31.82 4.42 8.39
CA LEU A 90 32.96 4.92 7.64
C LEU A 90 34.29 4.19 7.94
N PRO A 91 34.63 3.82 9.19
CA PRO A 91 35.87 3.09 9.47
C PRO A 91 35.96 1.75 8.73
N VAL A 92 34.83 1.05 8.56
CA VAL A 92 34.76 -0.23 7.85
C VAL A 92 34.97 0.00 6.35
N PHE A 93 34.30 1.01 5.78
CA PHE A 93 34.44 1.33 4.37
C PHE A 93 35.83 1.84 4.02
N GLU A 94 36.48 2.60 4.90
CA GLU A 94 37.88 3.03 4.73
C GLU A 94 38.82 1.82 4.69
N HIS A 95 38.65 0.87 5.60
CA HIS A 95 39.43 -0.36 5.58
C HIS A 95 39.27 -1.11 4.26
N MET A 96 38.03 -1.30 3.78
CA MET A 96 37.74 -1.98 2.50
C MET A 96 38.28 -1.20 1.29
N ALA A 97 38.20 0.12 1.30
CA ALA A 97 38.67 0.97 0.20
C ALA A 97 40.20 1.00 0.07
N ASN A 98 40.92 0.75 1.17
CA ASN A 98 42.38 0.71 1.21
C ASN A 98 42.97 -0.68 0.88
N GLN A 99 42.13 -1.71 0.68
CA GLN A 99 42.62 -3.04 0.34
C GLN A 99 43.18 -3.12 -1.10
N PRO A 100 44.20 -3.96 -1.35
CA PRO A 100 44.67 -4.28 -2.70
C PRO A 100 43.51 -4.86 -3.54
N GLY A 101 43.22 -4.25 -4.68
CA GLY A 101 42.12 -4.67 -5.57
C GLY A 101 40.82 -3.87 -5.41
N SER A 102 40.74 -2.93 -4.46
CA SER A 102 39.56 -2.07 -4.34
C SER A 102 39.38 -1.14 -5.54
N SER A 103 38.13 -1.00 -6.02
CA SER A 103 37.80 -0.23 -7.21
C SER A 103 37.94 1.29 -7.00
N LYS A 104 38.10 2.04 -8.09
CA LYS A 104 38.08 3.52 -8.04
C LYS A 104 36.74 4.05 -7.51
N ALA A 105 35.64 3.37 -7.83
CA ALA A 105 34.30 3.71 -7.37
C ALA A 105 34.18 3.61 -5.84
N ALA A 106 34.70 2.52 -5.24
CA ALA A 106 34.69 2.34 -3.78
C ALA A 106 35.45 3.46 -3.04
N ARG A 107 36.63 3.83 -3.54
CA ARG A 107 37.42 4.94 -2.99
C ARG A 107 36.73 6.30 -3.14
N ASN A 108 36.06 6.53 -4.28
CA ASN A 108 35.28 7.75 -4.51
C ASN A 108 34.08 7.85 -3.57
N LEU A 109 33.38 6.75 -3.33
CA LEU A 109 32.27 6.68 -2.37
C LEU A 109 32.76 7.03 -0.96
N VAL A 110 33.86 6.42 -0.50
CA VAL A 110 34.44 6.74 0.81
C VAL A 110 34.84 8.21 0.90
N ARG A 111 35.44 8.78 -0.14
CA ARG A 111 35.77 10.22 -0.19
C ARG A 111 34.52 11.10 -0.07
N MET A 112 33.43 10.72 -0.71
CA MET A 112 32.15 11.43 -0.59
C MET A 112 31.60 11.34 0.83
N LEU A 113 31.57 10.14 1.43
CA LEU A 113 31.13 9.93 2.81
C LEU A 113 31.98 10.75 3.81
N LYS A 114 33.30 10.83 3.61
CA LYS A 114 34.19 11.68 4.42
C LYS A 114 33.89 13.17 4.30
N GLY A 115 33.38 13.63 3.16
CA GLY A 115 33.00 15.03 2.96
C GLY A 115 31.68 15.42 3.63
N MET A 116 30.90 14.42 4.09
CA MET A 116 29.62 14.62 4.76
C MET A 116 29.71 14.44 6.29
N ALA A 117 30.83 13.93 6.80
CA ALA A 117 31.14 13.80 8.22
C ALA A 117 31.71 15.11 8.77
#